data_AF-A0A962NWZ1-F1
#
_entry.id   AF-A0A962NWZ1-F1
#
_cell.length_a   1.000
_cell.length_b   1.000
_cell.length_c   1.000
_cell.angle_alpha   90.00
_cell.angle_beta   90.00
_cell.angle_gamma   90.00
#
_symmetry.space_group_name_H-M   'P 1'
#
loop_
_entity.id
_entity.type
_entity.pdbx_description
1 polymer ?
#
loop_
_entity_poly.entity_id
_entity_poly.type
_entity_poly.pdbx_seq_one_letter_code
_entity_poly.pdbx_strand_id
1 'polypeptide(L)' 'MSVEVFKAVITEKGWLMKDVAQRWNLGKVRMSQICSDQQRPLYYDDAVRALPKREKLKS' A
#
# COMPACT_ATOMS: atom_id res chain seq x y z
N MET A 1 8.68 -0.54 8.48
CA MET A 1 8.80 -1.59 7.43
C MET A 1 9.68 -1.05 6.30
N SER A 2 10.42 -1.86 5.53
CA SER A 2 11.19 -1.34 4.39
C SER A 2 10.26 -0.96 3.23
N VAL A 3 10.73 -0.09 2.32
CA VAL A 3 10.00 0.34 1.11
C VAL A 3 9.55 -0.87 0.28
N GLU A 4 10.45 -1.83 0.07
CA GLU A 4 10.18 -3.03 -0.73
C GLU A 4 9.11 -3.91 -0.09
N VAL A 5 9.20 -4.12 1.23
CA VAL A 5 8.23 -4.92 2.00
C VAL A 5 6.84 -4.27 1.96
N PHE A 6 6.74 -2.94 2.01
CA PHE A 6 5.46 -2.23 1.86
C PHE A 6 4.77 -2.53 0.55
N LYS A 7 5.53 -2.43 -0.54
CA LYS A 7 5.03 -2.73 -1.89
C LYS A 7 4.64 -4.21 -1.99
N ALA A 8 5.46 -5.10 -1.45
CA ALA A 8 5.18 -6.54 -1.40
C ALA A 8 3.85 -6.85 -0.71
N VAL A 9 3.62 -6.34 0.51
CA VAL A 9 2.38 -6.62 1.26
C VAL A 9 1.14 -6.12 0.51
N ILE A 10 1.21 -4.94 -0.11
CA ILE A 10 0.11 -4.41 -0.94
C ILE A 10 -0.18 -5.38 -2.10
N THR A 11 0.85 -5.82 -2.82
CA THR A 11 0.70 -6.72 -3.97
C THR A 11 0.29 -8.15 -3.59
N GLU A 12 0.77 -8.68 -2.46
CA GLU A 12 0.37 -9.97 -1.90
C GLU A 12 -1.11 -9.99 -1.55
N LYS A 13 -1.62 -8.87 -1.00
CA LYS A 13 -3.05 -8.71 -0.72
C LYS A 13 -3.89 -8.46 -1.99
N GLY A 14 -3.30 -8.42 -3.18
CA GLY A 14 -4.01 -8.19 -4.44
C GLY A 14 -4.39 -6.72 -4.67
N TRP A 15 -3.76 -5.79 -3.96
CA TRP A 15 -3.97 -4.36 -4.16
C TRP A 15 -2.90 -3.77 -5.07
N LEU A 16 -3.25 -2.69 -5.76
CA LEU A 16 -2.31 -1.84 -6.47
C LEU A 16 -2.12 -0.55 -5.67
N MET A 17 -0.93 0.06 -5.75
CA MET A 17 -0.65 1.31 -5.02
C MET A 17 -1.65 2.42 -5.39
N LYS A 18 -2.09 2.48 -6.65
CA LYS A 18 -3.11 3.43 -7.11
C LYS A 18 -4.47 3.22 -6.42
N ASP A 19 -4.87 1.96 -6.19
CA ASP A 19 -6.12 1.60 -5.54
C ASP A 19 -6.08 1.91 -4.04
N VAL A 20 -4.95 1.64 -3.40
CA VAL A 20 -4.73 1.99 -1.99
C VAL A 20 -4.69 3.51 -1.83
N ALA A 21 -4.03 4.23 -2.73
CA ALA A 21 -4.03 5.69 -2.75
C ALA A 21 -5.46 6.23 -2.85
N GLN A 22 -6.27 5.72 -3.80
CA GLN A 22 -7.67 6.11 -3.94
C GLN A 22 -8.49 5.77 -2.69
N ARG A 23 -8.29 4.59 -2.09
CA ARG A 23 -8.97 4.17 -0.86
C ARG A 23 -8.67 5.09 0.32
N TRP A 24 -7.45 5.58 0.41
CA TRP A 24 -7.02 6.50 1.48
C TRP A 24 -7.20 7.97 1.12
N ASN A 25 -7.84 8.26 -0.01
CA ASN A 25 -8.02 9.62 -0.53
C ASN A 25 -6.68 10.38 -0.67
N LEU A 26 -5.63 9.64 -1.05
CA LEU A 26 -4.30 10.16 -1.31
C LEU A 26 -4.08 10.31 -2.81
N GLY A 27 -3.37 11.38 -3.20
CA GLY A 27 -2.89 11.53 -4.56
C GLY A 27 -1.82 10.49 -4.91
N LYS A 28 -1.70 10.15 -6.21
CA LYS A 28 -0.67 9.23 -6.72
C LYS A 28 0.75 9.64 -6.31
N VAL A 29 1.03 10.94 -6.36
CA VAL A 29 2.32 11.52 -5.95
C VAL A 29 2.60 11.28 -4.47
N ARG A 30 1.61 11.54 -3.60
CA ARG A 30 1.73 11.32 -2.15
C ARG A 30 1.96 9.84 -1.84
N MET A 31 1.27 8.94 -2.53
CA MET A 31 1.48 7.50 -2.37
C MET A 31 2.88 7.07 -2.80
N SER A 32 3.38 7.56 -3.94
CA SER A 32 4.76 7.28 -4.37
C SER A 32 5.79 7.83 -3.39
N GLN A 33 5.57 9.02 -2.82
CA GLN A 33 6.41 9.55 -1.75
C GLN A 33 6.42 8.63 -0.53
N ILE A 34 5.25 8.25 0.00
CA ILE A 34 5.15 7.33 1.15
C ILE A 34 5.82 5.99 0.85
N CYS A 35 5.64 5.46 -0.37
CA CYS A 35 6.26 4.21 -0.77
C CYS A 35 7.78 4.34 -0.81
N SER A 36 8.33 5.45 -1.30
CA SER A 36 9.79 5.69 -1.39
C SER A 36 10.40 6.21 -0.08
N ASP A 37 9.57 6.70 0.84
CA ASP A 37 10.00 7.26 2.12
C ASP A 37 10.20 6.14 3.14
N GLN A 38 11.43 6.05 3.65
CA GLN A 38 11.83 5.06 4.63
C GLN A 38 11.52 5.51 6.07
N GLN A 39 11.33 6.81 6.29
CA GLN A 39 10.93 7.42 7.56
C GLN A 39 9.42 7.68 7.62
N ARG A 40 8.63 6.90 6.87
CA ARG A 40 7.19 7.06 6.84
C ARG A 40 6.57 6.75 8.20
N PRO A 41 5.48 7.44 8.57
CA PRO A 41 4.74 7.12 9.79
C PRO A 41 4.28 5.65 9.83
N LEU A 42 4.40 5.04 11.02
CA LEU A 42 3.98 3.65 11.28
C LEU A 42 2.52 3.38 10.95
N TYR A 43 1.64 4.38 11.06
CA TYR A 43 0.22 4.22 10.74
C TYR A 43 -0.02 3.75 9.30
N TYR A 44 0.87 4.08 8.35
CA TYR A 44 0.76 3.58 6.98
C TYR A 44 1.10 2.10 6.89
N ASP A 45 2.10 1.64 7.64
CA ASP A 45 2.46 0.22 7.70
C ASP A 45 1.28 -0.59 8.30
N ASP A 46 0.67 -0.09 9.38
CA ASP A 46 -0.53 -0.70 9.97
C ASP A 46 -1.73 -0.64 9.02
N ALA A 47 -1.94 0.47 8.32
CA ALA A 47 -3.01 0.59 7.34
C ALA A 47 -2.84 -0.41 6.18
N VAL A 48 -1.61 -0.64 5.69
CA VAL A 48 -1.32 -1.68 4.69
C VAL A 48 -1.62 -3.07 5.24
N ARG A 49 -1.24 -3.35 6.49
CA ARG A 49 -1.50 -4.63 7.14
C ARG A 49 -3.00 -4.89 7.33
N ALA A 50 -3.75 -3.84 7.65
CA ALA A 50 -5.20 -3.84 7.80
C ALA A 50 -5.95 -3.89 6.45
N LEU A 51 -5.28 -3.78 5.29
CA LEU A 51 -5.94 -3.95 4.01
C LEU A 51 -6.55 -5.36 3.92
N PRO A 52 -7.82 -5.49 3.53
CA PRO A 52 -8.40 -6.82 3.31
C PRO A 52 -7.69 -7.48 2.14
N LYS A 53 -7.55 -8.81 2.13
CA LYS A 53 -7.06 -9.51 0.95
C LYS A 53 -8.12 -9.34 -0.14
N ARG A 54 -7.79 -8.64 -1.23
CA ARG A 54 -8.60 -8.71 -2.45
C ARG A 54 -8.39 -10.12 -2.98
N GLU A 55 -9.44 -10.94 -2.94
CA GLU A 55 -9.44 -12.19 -3.69
C GLU A 55 -9.09 -11.82 -5.12
N LYS A 56 -7.88 -12.22 -5.55
CA LYS A 56 -7.55 -12.18 -6.97
C LYS A 56 -8.60 -13.07 -7.61
N LEU A 57 -9.55 -12.45 -8.33
CA LEU A 57 -10.39 -13.19 -9.26
C LEU A 57 -9.40 -13.96 -10.13
N LYS A 58 -9.38 -15.29 -9.97
CA LYS A 58 -8.62 -16.18 -10.85
C LYS A 58 -9.18 -15.94 -12.26
N SER A 59 -8.38 -15.32 -13.13
CA SER A 59 -8.54 -15.47 -14.57
C SER A 59 -7.74 -16.68 -15.03
#